data_AF-M5T4K9-F1
#
_entry.id   AF-M5T4K9-F1
#
_cell.length_a   1.000
_cell.length_b   1.000
_cell.length_c   1.000
_cell.angle_alpha   90.00
_cell.angle_beta   90.00
_cell.angle_gamma   90.00
#
_symmetry.space_group_name_H-M   'P 1'
#
loop_
_entity.id
_entity.type
_entity.pdbx_description
1 polymer ?
#
loop_
_entity_poly.entity_id
_entity_poly.type
_entity_poly.pdbx_seq_one_letter_code
_entity_poly.pdbx_strand_id
1 'polypeptide(L)'
;MINKMGFLKRILRPTPQDTADAPVAPGSFERLSDEELQVHMGIKTYGAFELTDAIRPSYDVQIAPRQGFRYDKYVDEASGATTPVIMAAATKSILLDTFLELIDHLGNVVDVVLETSHHSSSHHEDLYREHIDVPVLKSILMEFEDVLTDDGCTGIAIINPTKKQEVQLDEHKLLIAYGAPLDPFRETLIGADVYPDKSIRFITEAEHVHSSSERMYDRFLQLQTRLGVEDESSEDTAAW
;
A
#
# COMPACT_ATOMS: atom_id res chain seq x y z
N MET A 1 7.61 -17.06 -25.16
CA MET A 1 7.95 -16.60 -23.79
C MET A 1 7.19 -15.31 -23.56
N ILE A 2 6.14 -15.34 -22.73
CA ILE A 2 5.42 -14.13 -22.33
C ILE A 2 6.34 -13.45 -21.31
N ASN A 3 6.71 -12.19 -21.59
CA ASN A 3 7.67 -11.45 -20.77
C ASN A 3 7.08 -11.24 -19.36
N LYS A 4 7.49 -12.05 -18.38
CA LYS A 4 7.00 -12.00 -16.99
C LYS A 4 7.13 -10.60 -16.39
N MET A 5 8.20 -9.87 -16.74
CA MET A 5 8.48 -8.50 -16.29
C MET A 5 7.47 -7.45 -16.77
N GLY A 6 6.75 -7.70 -17.87
CA GLY A 6 5.80 -6.71 -18.43
C GLY A 6 4.45 -6.65 -17.71
N PHE A 7 4.09 -7.68 -16.94
CA PHE A 7 2.87 -7.67 -16.14
C PHE A 7 3.11 -6.97 -14.79
N LEU A 8 4.29 -7.18 -14.20
CA LEU A 8 4.71 -6.66 -12.88
C LEU A 8 4.88 -5.13 -12.90
N LYS A 9 5.69 -4.58 -13.81
CA LYS A 9 5.90 -3.11 -13.95
C LYS A 9 4.66 -2.30 -14.33
N ARG A 10 3.57 -3.00 -14.65
CA ARG A 10 2.33 -2.42 -15.17
C ARG A 10 1.32 -2.19 -14.06
N ILE A 11 1.27 -3.05 -13.05
CA ILE A 11 0.30 -2.96 -11.95
C ILE A 11 0.86 -2.13 -10.78
N LEU A 12 2.18 -2.15 -10.59
CA LEU A 12 2.91 -1.40 -9.56
C LEU A 12 2.99 0.11 -9.81
N ARG A 13 2.49 0.62 -10.95
CA ARG A 13 2.43 2.07 -11.15
C ARG A 13 1.23 2.62 -10.40
N PRO A 14 1.41 3.53 -9.44
CA PRO A 14 0.29 4.28 -8.90
C PRO A 14 -0.43 4.92 -10.08
N THR A 15 -1.77 4.91 -10.03
CA THR A 15 -2.56 5.69 -10.98
C THR A 15 -2.18 7.14 -10.74
N PRO A 16 -1.56 7.86 -11.70
CA PRO A 16 -1.46 9.29 -11.58
C PRO A 16 -2.90 9.79 -11.71
N GLN A 17 -3.53 10.19 -10.61
CA GLN A 17 -4.51 11.24 -10.74
C GLN A 17 -3.73 12.51 -11.06
N ASP A 18 -3.51 12.72 -12.35
CA ASP A 18 -3.06 13.98 -12.92
C ASP A 18 -3.98 15.10 -12.42
N THR A 19 -3.55 15.82 -11.40
CA THR A 19 -3.92 17.23 -11.26
C THR A 19 -2.82 18.05 -11.89
N ALA A 20 -2.82 18.10 -13.21
CA ALA A 20 -2.03 19.05 -13.97
C ALA A 20 -2.49 20.49 -13.63
N ASP A 21 -1.52 21.32 -13.20
CA ASP A 21 -1.48 22.78 -13.33
C ASP A 21 -2.76 23.58 -13.00
N ALA A 22 -3.25 23.47 -11.77
CA ALA A 22 -4.03 24.54 -11.14
C ALA A 22 -3.14 25.25 -10.09
N PRO A 23 -3.22 26.59 -9.93
CA PRO A 23 -2.52 27.26 -8.84
C PRO A 23 -3.02 26.66 -7.52
N VAL A 24 -2.17 25.88 -6.87
CA VAL A 24 -2.48 25.16 -5.63
C VAL A 24 -2.83 26.22 -4.58
N ALA A 25 -4.11 26.33 -4.26
CA ALA A 25 -4.51 27.09 -3.09
C ALA A 25 -3.75 26.50 -1.89
N PRO A 26 -3.21 27.32 -0.97
CA PRO A 26 -2.42 26.81 0.14
C PRO A 26 -3.23 25.73 0.86
N GLY A 27 -2.64 24.53 1.00
CA GLY A 27 -3.29 23.33 1.51
C GLY A 27 -3.89 23.54 2.89
N SER A 28 -4.80 22.68 3.33
CA SER A 28 -5.49 22.87 4.61
C SER A 28 -4.51 22.93 5.79
N PHE A 29 -3.37 22.26 5.68
CA PHE A 29 -2.28 22.25 6.66
C PHE A 29 -1.44 23.54 6.73
N GLU A 30 -1.24 24.24 5.60
CA GLU A 30 -0.38 25.44 5.55
C GLU A 30 -0.98 26.64 6.30
N ARG A 31 -2.26 26.55 6.65
CA ARG A 31 -3.01 27.60 7.35
C ARG A 31 -3.10 27.38 8.86
N LEU A 32 -2.55 26.27 9.35
CA LEU A 32 -2.62 25.89 10.75
C LEU A 32 -1.45 26.47 11.54
N SER A 33 -1.72 26.83 12.78
CA SER A 33 -0.67 27.01 13.78
C SER A 33 -0.04 25.66 14.19
N ASP A 34 1.17 25.70 14.73
CA ASP A 34 1.86 24.51 15.24
C ASP A 34 1.03 23.76 16.29
N GLU A 35 0.28 24.48 17.13
CA GLU A 35 -0.62 23.90 18.13
C GLU A 35 -1.80 23.16 17.49
N GLU A 36 -2.45 23.75 16.47
CA GLU A 36 -3.54 23.12 15.73
C GLU A 36 -3.06 21.89 14.97
N LEU A 37 -1.88 21.97 14.36
CA LEU A 37 -1.26 20.84 13.68
C LEU A 37 -0.97 19.71 14.68
N GLN A 38 -0.36 20.01 15.83
CA GLN A 38 -0.06 19.01 16.85
C GLN A 38 -1.33 18.32 17.39
N VAL A 39 -2.40 19.09 17.62
CA VAL A 39 -3.69 18.53 18.03
C VAL A 39 -4.25 17.59 16.97
N HIS A 40 -4.22 18.00 15.70
CA HIS A 40 -4.70 17.19 14.58
C HIS A 40 -3.92 15.88 14.43
N MET A 41 -2.59 15.93 14.49
CA MET A 41 -1.73 14.74 14.42
C MET A 41 -2.00 13.76 15.57
N GLY A 42 -2.52 14.25 16.71
CA GLY A 42 -2.91 13.46 17.88
C GLY A 42 -4.25 12.72 17.75
N ILE A 43 -5.06 13.00 16.73
CA ILE A 43 -6.33 12.31 16.50
C ILE A 43 -6.05 10.91 15.94
N LYS A 44 -6.44 9.88 16.68
CA LYS A 44 -6.21 8.47 16.31
C LYS A 44 -7.47 7.73 15.85
N THR A 45 -8.66 8.26 16.10
CA THR A 45 -9.91 7.51 15.88
C THR A 45 -10.97 8.36 15.21
N TYR A 46 -11.63 7.78 14.21
CA TYR A 46 -12.78 8.35 13.50
C TYR A 46 -13.97 7.39 13.63
N GLY A 47 -14.82 7.64 14.62
CA GLY A 47 -15.89 6.70 14.98
C GLY A 47 -15.30 5.38 15.47
N ALA A 48 -15.57 4.29 14.75
CA ALA A 48 -15.03 2.96 15.06
C ALA A 48 -13.71 2.64 14.32
N PHE A 49 -13.23 3.54 13.47
CA PHE A 49 -11.98 3.34 12.71
C PHE A 49 -10.80 3.92 13.49
N GLU A 50 -9.81 3.10 13.80
CA GLU A 50 -8.52 3.50 14.37
C GLU A 50 -7.49 3.65 13.25
N LEU A 51 -6.87 4.83 13.19
CA LEU A 51 -5.76 5.11 12.28
C LEU A 51 -4.48 4.41 12.75
N THR A 52 -3.65 4.04 11.79
CA THR A 52 -2.22 3.80 12.04
C THR A 52 -1.50 5.12 12.27
N ASP A 53 -0.24 5.09 12.68
CA ASP A 53 0.56 6.32 12.81
C ASP A 53 1.12 6.81 11.46
N ALA A 54 0.90 6.07 10.37
CA ALA A 54 1.47 6.32 9.04
C ALA A 54 0.87 7.53 8.30
N ILE A 55 -0.43 7.78 8.44
CA ILE A 55 -1.13 8.79 7.61
C ILE A 55 -2.11 9.58 8.47
N ARG A 56 -2.28 10.86 8.14
CA ARG A 56 -3.36 11.69 8.68
C ARG A 56 -4.20 12.28 7.55
N PRO A 57 -5.54 12.27 7.67
CA PRO A 57 -6.41 12.92 6.69
C PRO A 57 -6.23 14.44 6.75
N SER A 58 -6.76 15.16 5.76
CA SER A 58 -6.82 16.62 5.78
C SER A 58 -7.40 17.18 7.09
N TYR A 59 -7.01 18.42 7.42
CA TYR A 59 -7.48 19.06 8.65
C TYR A 59 -9.00 19.27 8.68
N ASP A 60 -9.60 19.57 7.53
CA ASP A 60 -11.05 19.70 7.36
C ASP A 60 -11.78 18.35 7.19
N VAL A 61 -11.04 17.24 7.18
CA VAL A 61 -11.52 15.85 7.11
C VAL A 61 -12.56 15.67 5.99
N GLN A 62 -12.17 15.96 4.75
CA GLN A 62 -13.06 15.83 3.58
C GLN A 62 -13.57 14.40 3.38
N ILE A 63 -12.74 13.44 3.78
CA ILE A 63 -13.06 12.01 3.78
C ILE A 63 -12.78 11.49 5.19
N ALA A 64 -13.85 11.13 5.89
CA ALA A 64 -13.74 10.48 7.19
C ALA A 64 -13.28 9.01 7.00
N PRO A 65 -12.15 8.60 7.60
CA PRO A 65 -11.67 7.22 7.54
C PRO A 65 -12.71 6.23 8.06
N ARG A 66 -12.95 5.16 7.29
CA ARG A 66 -13.92 4.12 7.60
C ARG A 66 -13.44 2.78 7.05
N GLN A 67 -13.89 1.71 7.69
CA GLN A 67 -13.62 0.35 7.26
C GLN A 67 -14.63 -0.08 6.19
N GLY A 68 -14.14 -0.80 5.19
CA GLY A 68 -14.94 -1.39 4.12
C GLY A 68 -14.13 -1.57 2.85
N PHE A 69 -14.74 -2.22 1.86
CA PHE A 69 -14.11 -2.39 0.55
C PHE A 69 -15.05 -2.07 -0.61
N ARG A 70 -14.48 -1.73 -1.75
CA ARG A 70 -15.21 -1.63 -3.01
C ARG A 70 -14.45 -2.32 -4.14
N TYR A 71 -15.19 -2.68 -5.18
CA TYR A 71 -14.61 -3.17 -6.41
C TYR A 71 -14.20 -2.01 -7.30
N ASP A 72 -13.05 -2.17 -7.95
CA ASP A 72 -12.53 -1.25 -8.94
C ASP A 72 -11.94 -2.01 -10.13
N LYS A 73 -11.37 -1.28 -11.08
CA LYS A 73 -10.71 -1.82 -12.27
C LYS A 73 -9.46 -1.01 -12.57
N TYR A 74 -8.34 -1.72 -12.66
CA TYR A 74 -7.13 -1.17 -13.22
C TYR A 74 -7.17 -1.31 -14.75
N VAL A 75 -6.88 -0.24 -15.48
CA VAL A 75 -6.77 -0.27 -16.95
C VAL A 75 -5.32 0.02 -17.32
N ASP A 76 -4.67 -0.96 -17.93
CA ASP A 76 -3.33 -0.75 -18.47
C ASP A 76 -3.39 0.18 -19.68
N GLU A 77 -2.71 1.31 -19.62
CA GLU A 77 -2.71 2.31 -20.68
C GLU A 77 -2.08 1.81 -21.98
N ALA A 78 -1.07 0.93 -21.89
CA ALA A 78 -0.34 0.47 -23.07
C ALA A 78 -1.13 -0.54 -23.92
N SER A 79 -1.87 -1.44 -23.28
CA SER A 79 -2.63 -2.51 -23.96
C SER A 79 -4.15 -2.35 -23.89
N GLY A 80 -4.66 -1.43 -23.07
CA GLY A 80 -6.08 -1.31 -22.75
C GLY A 80 -6.63 -2.46 -21.91
N ALA A 81 -5.78 -3.38 -21.45
CA ALA A 81 -6.22 -4.54 -20.68
C ALA A 81 -6.76 -4.11 -19.32
N THR A 82 -7.92 -4.65 -18.94
CA THR A 82 -8.55 -4.37 -17.66
C THR A 82 -8.32 -5.51 -16.67
N THR A 83 -7.79 -5.16 -15.50
CA THR A 83 -7.61 -6.07 -14.36
C THR A 83 -8.63 -5.69 -13.28
N PRO A 84 -9.46 -6.62 -12.79
CA PRO A 84 -10.39 -6.32 -11.71
C PRO A 84 -9.62 -6.17 -10.38
N VAL A 85 -10.12 -5.30 -9.50
CA VAL A 85 -9.48 -4.91 -8.25
C VAL A 85 -10.49 -4.91 -7.10
N ILE A 86 -10.05 -5.27 -5.90
CA ILE A 86 -10.69 -4.87 -4.64
C ILE A 86 -9.78 -3.87 -3.96
N MET A 87 -10.31 -2.70 -3.62
CA MET A 87 -9.66 -1.76 -2.71
C MET A 87 -10.38 -1.81 -1.36
N ALA A 88 -9.64 -1.91 -0.27
CA ALA A 88 -10.17 -2.04 1.07
C ALA A 88 -9.41 -1.17 2.07
N ALA A 89 -10.14 -0.64 3.05
CA ALA A 89 -9.59 -0.01 4.23
C ALA A 89 -9.99 -0.85 5.44
N ALA A 90 -9.01 -1.16 6.29
CA ALA A 90 -9.18 -1.92 7.52
C ALA A 90 -8.62 -1.12 8.70
N THR A 91 -9.28 -1.20 9.86
CA THR A 91 -8.81 -0.50 11.07
C THR A 91 -7.47 -1.06 11.54
N LYS A 92 -6.64 -0.23 12.21
CA LYS A 92 -5.28 -0.59 12.66
C LYS A 92 -5.21 -1.99 13.28
N SER A 93 -6.12 -2.31 14.19
CA SER A 93 -6.10 -3.55 14.99
C SER A 93 -6.26 -4.85 14.19
N ILE A 94 -6.70 -4.81 12.94
CA ILE A 94 -6.88 -6.00 12.08
C ILE A 94 -6.09 -5.91 10.78
N LEU A 95 -5.41 -4.78 10.53
CA LEU A 95 -4.85 -4.44 9.22
C LEU A 95 -3.81 -5.47 8.77
N LEU A 96 -2.80 -5.74 9.59
CA LEU A 96 -1.74 -6.68 9.24
C LEU A 96 -2.29 -8.11 9.15
N ASP A 97 -3.09 -8.55 10.12
CA ASP A 97 -3.67 -9.90 10.11
C ASP A 97 -4.49 -10.15 8.84
N THR A 98 -5.33 -9.18 8.44
CA THR A 98 -6.11 -9.26 7.20
C THR A 98 -5.19 -9.33 5.97
N PHE A 99 -4.14 -8.52 5.91
CA PHE A 99 -3.15 -8.58 4.84
C PHE A 99 -2.47 -9.95 4.74
N LEU A 100 -2.05 -10.51 5.88
CA LEU A 100 -1.41 -11.81 5.97
C LEU A 100 -2.34 -12.95 5.51
N GLU A 101 -3.64 -12.86 5.80
CA GLU A 101 -4.64 -13.81 5.30
C GLU A 101 -4.91 -13.65 3.80
N LEU A 102 -4.89 -12.42 3.27
CA LEU A 102 -5.05 -12.18 1.83
C LEU A 102 -3.90 -12.82 1.02
N ILE A 103 -2.67 -12.80 1.55
CA ILE A 103 -1.50 -13.44 0.93
C ILE A 103 -1.70 -14.95 0.75
N ASP A 104 -2.45 -15.62 1.63
CA ASP A 104 -2.63 -17.08 1.55
C ASP A 104 -3.32 -17.51 0.25
N HIS A 105 -4.06 -16.61 -0.41
CA HIS A 105 -4.70 -16.87 -1.70
C HIS A 105 -3.72 -16.84 -2.88
N LEU A 106 -2.53 -16.25 -2.71
CA LEU A 106 -1.52 -16.14 -3.76
C LEU A 106 -0.78 -17.46 -4.00
N GLY A 107 -0.80 -18.41 -3.06
CA GLY A 107 -0.14 -19.71 -3.18
C GLY A 107 1.09 -19.84 -2.27
N ASN A 108 1.93 -20.85 -2.48
CA ASN A 108 3.00 -21.17 -1.52
C ASN A 108 4.30 -20.41 -1.75
N VAL A 109 4.53 -19.95 -2.98
CA VAL A 109 5.73 -19.21 -3.40
C VAL A 109 5.27 -17.99 -4.17
N VAL A 110 5.83 -16.84 -3.82
CA VAL A 110 5.46 -15.52 -4.34
C VAL A 110 6.71 -14.67 -4.58
N ASP A 111 6.53 -13.57 -5.30
CA ASP A 111 7.52 -12.50 -5.44
C ASP A 111 7.07 -11.33 -4.55
N VAL A 112 8.03 -10.48 -4.16
CA VAL A 112 7.83 -9.34 -3.26
C VAL A 112 8.41 -8.10 -3.89
N VAL A 113 7.65 -7.02 -3.85
CA VAL A 113 8.12 -5.66 -4.12
C VAL A 113 7.95 -4.88 -2.82
N LEU A 114 9.04 -4.31 -2.32
CA LEU A 114 9.05 -3.41 -1.18
C LEU A 114 9.25 -1.99 -1.71
N GLU A 115 8.35 -1.08 -1.36
CA GLU A 115 8.30 0.28 -1.89
C GLU A 115 8.67 1.28 -0.79
N THR A 116 9.44 2.31 -1.12
CA THR A 116 9.80 3.36 -0.16
C THR A 116 9.85 4.77 -0.76
N SER A 117 9.39 5.75 0.02
CA SER A 117 9.47 7.19 -0.31
C SER A 117 10.37 8.00 0.66
N HIS A 118 11.14 7.34 1.53
CA HIS A 118 11.94 8.00 2.57
C HIS A 118 12.98 9.01 2.04
N HIS A 119 13.54 8.79 0.85
CA HIS A 119 14.58 9.65 0.26
C HIS A 119 14.10 10.50 -0.93
N SER A 120 12.82 10.42 -1.27
CA SER A 120 12.29 10.96 -2.52
C SER A 120 10.86 11.42 -2.32
N SER A 121 10.67 12.74 -2.36
CA SER A 121 9.35 13.37 -2.22
C SER A 121 8.44 13.18 -3.44
N SER A 122 8.93 12.59 -4.54
CA SER A 122 8.18 12.47 -5.80
C SER A 122 8.33 11.16 -6.55
N HIS A 123 9.16 10.23 -6.07
CA HIS A 123 9.40 8.93 -6.70
C HIS A 123 9.49 7.87 -5.63
N HIS A 124 8.87 6.71 -5.82
CA HIS A 124 9.08 5.56 -4.93
C HIS A 124 10.29 4.76 -5.45
N GLU A 125 11.08 4.22 -4.53
CA GLU A 125 12.11 3.22 -4.82
C GLU A 125 11.48 1.84 -4.64
N ASP A 126 11.54 1.03 -5.70
CA ASP A 126 10.96 -0.32 -5.73
C ASP A 126 12.09 -1.35 -5.60
N LEU A 127 12.04 -2.13 -4.52
CA LEU A 127 13.03 -3.16 -4.21
C LEU A 127 12.41 -4.54 -4.39
N TYR A 128 13.08 -5.41 -5.13
CA TYR A 128 12.46 -6.64 -5.61
C TYR A 128 13.13 -7.90 -5.05
N ARG A 129 12.30 -8.93 -4.82
CA ARG A 129 12.74 -10.29 -4.55
C ARG A 129 11.82 -11.30 -5.20
N GLU A 130 12.41 -12.24 -5.92
CA GLU A 130 11.67 -13.39 -6.45
C GLU A 130 11.65 -14.59 -5.52
N HIS A 131 10.63 -15.44 -5.69
CA HIS A 131 10.57 -16.80 -5.18
C HIS A 131 10.82 -16.94 -3.67
N ILE A 132 9.99 -16.29 -2.85
CA ILE A 132 9.95 -16.50 -1.40
C ILE A 132 8.80 -17.43 -1.01
N ASP A 133 9.07 -18.37 -0.10
CA ASP A 133 8.05 -19.20 0.52
C ASP A 133 7.15 -18.35 1.42
N VAL A 134 5.83 -18.43 1.24
CA VAL A 134 4.85 -17.62 1.98
C VAL A 134 4.99 -17.75 3.51
N PRO A 135 5.22 -18.94 4.11
CA PRO A 135 5.45 -19.03 5.55
C PRO A 135 6.66 -18.23 6.05
N VAL A 136 7.74 -18.18 5.26
CA VAL A 136 8.94 -17.40 5.59
C VAL A 136 8.64 -15.91 5.46
N LEU A 137 7.99 -15.51 4.36
CA LEU A 137 7.55 -14.14 4.14
C LEU A 137 6.68 -13.65 5.31
N LYS A 138 5.59 -14.35 5.64
CA LYS A 138 4.68 -13.96 6.73
C LYS A 138 5.42 -13.85 8.06
N SER A 139 6.36 -14.75 8.35
CA SER A 139 7.19 -14.67 9.56
C SER A 139 8.03 -13.39 9.62
N ILE A 140 8.58 -12.95 8.49
CA ILE A 140 9.33 -11.69 8.42
C ILE A 140 8.36 -10.52 8.59
N LEU A 141 7.24 -10.48 7.85
CA LEU A 141 6.27 -9.38 7.92
C LEU A 141 5.72 -9.15 9.34
N MET A 142 5.46 -10.22 10.10
CA MET A 142 5.06 -10.13 11.50
C MET A 142 6.14 -9.51 12.41
N GLU A 143 7.43 -9.71 12.14
CA GLU A 143 8.52 -9.05 12.88
C GLU A 143 8.57 -7.54 12.61
N PHE A 144 8.03 -7.08 11.49
CA PHE A 144 8.08 -5.70 10.99
C PHE A 144 6.70 -5.04 10.86
N GLU A 145 5.74 -5.45 11.70
CA GLU A 145 4.37 -4.89 11.71
C GLU A 145 4.34 -3.36 11.84
N ASP A 146 5.17 -2.78 12.71
CA ASP A 146 5.24 -1.32 12.90
C ASP A 146 5.66 -0.59 11.62
N VAL A 147 6.62 -1.10 10.84
CA VAL A 147 7.02 -0.51 9.56
C VAL A 147 5.87 -0.63 8.57
N LEU A 148 5.27 -1.81 8.46
CA LEU A 148 4.22 -2.05 7.48
C LEU A 148 2.96 -1.21 7.77
N THR A 149 2.63 -0.99 9.04
CA THR A 149 1.37 -0.33 9.44
C THR A 149 1.56 1.14 9.82
N ASP A 150 2.62 1.50 10.55
CA ASP A 150 2.80 2.80 11.18
C ASP A 150 3.82 3.71 10.47
N ASP A 151 4.53 3.23 9.46
CA ASP A 151 5.40 4.06 8.63
C ASP A 151 4.71 4.52 7.33
N GLY A 152 4.52 5.82 7.17
CA GLY A 152 3.88 6.42 5.99
C GLY A 152 4.73 6.45 4.73
N CYS A 153 5.96 5.93 4.78
CA CYS A 153 6.87 5.88 3.65
C CYS A 153 7.14 4.45 3.16
N THR A 154 6.44 3.45 3.69
CA THR A 154 6.63 2.03 3.32
C THR A 154 5.36 1.45 2.70
N GLY A 155 5.49 0.86 1.52
CA GLY A 155 4.50 0.00 0.88
C GLY A 155 5.08 -1.40 0.59
N ILE A 156 4.22 -2.39 0.37
CA ILE A 156 4.63 -3.73 -0.03
C ILE A 156 3.59 -4.38 -0.93
N ALA A 157 4.04 -5.00 -2.02
CA ALA A 157 3.23 -5.81 -2.92
C ALA A 157 3.72 -7.26 -2.95
N ILE A 158 2.79 -8.19 -2.80
CA ILE A 158 3.04 -9.64 -2.87
C ILE A 158 2.38 -10.20 -4.11
N ILE A 159 3.16 -10.88 -4.94
CA ILE A 159 2.75 -11.19 -6.31
C ILE A 159 2.89 -12.68 -6.58
N ASN A 160 1.87 -13.27 -7.22
CA ASN A 160 2.03 -14.56 -7.87
C ASN A 160 1.99 -14.38 -9.40
N PRO A 161 3.14 -14.42 -10.10
CA PRO A 161 3.19 -14.22 -11.55
C PRO A 161 2.44 -15.28 -12.36
N THR A 162 2.33 -16.49 -11.82
CA THR A 162 1.68 -17.62 -12.48
C THR A 162 0.16 -17.47 -12.44
N LYS A 163 -0.37 -17.06 -11.29
CA LYS A 163 -1.79 -16.74 -11.12
C LYS A 163 -2.17 -15.38 -11.69
N LYS A 164 -1.20 -14.48 -11.90
CA LYS A 164 -1.42 -13.07 -12.28
C LYS A 164 -2.29 -12.35 -11.26
N GLN A 165 -1.99 -12.59 -9.99
CA GLN A 165 -2.69 -12.01 -8.85
C GLN A 165 -1.67 -11.36 -7.93
N GLU A 166 -2.12 -10.34 -7.23
CA GLU A 166 -1.27 -9.51 -6.39
C GLU A 166 -2.10 -8.97 -5.21
N VAL A 167 -1.47 -8.85 -4.05
CA VAL A 167 -2.03 -8.21 -2.85
C VAL A 167 -1.04 -7.17 -2.37
N GLN A 168 -1.50 -5.94 -2.19
CA GLN A 168 -0.71 -4.82 -1.71
C GLN A 168 -1.19 -4.35 -0.33
N LEU A 169 -0.24 -3.91 0.47
CA LEU A 169 -0.43 -2.98 1.57
C LEU A 169 0.40 -1.74 1.22
N ASP A 170 -0.26 -0.72 0.68
CA ASP A 170 0.44 0.46 0.14
C ASP A 170 0.89 1.43 1.25
N GLU A 171 1.59 2.50 0.88
CA GLU A 171 1.98 3.56 1.83
C GLU A 171 0.77 4.24 2.47
N HIS A 172 -0.39 4.18 1.81
CA HIS A 172 -1.68 4.69 2.30
C HIS A 172 -2.42 3.70 3.22
N LYS A 173 -1.80 2.57 3.53
CA LYS A 173 -2.32 1.50 4.39
C LYS A 173 -3.66 0.95 3.91
N LEU A 174 -3.89 1.03 2.60
CA LEU A 174 -4.98 0.37 1.91
C LEU A 174 -4.55 -1.05 1.55
N LEU A 175 -5.50 -1.97 1.66
CA LEU A 175 -5.36 -3.34 1.17
C LEU A 175 -5.91 -3.39 -0.24
N ILE A 176 -5.08 -3.79 -1.21
CA ILE A 176 -5.48 -3.81 -2.62
C ILE A 176 -5.22 -5.21 -3.19
N ALA A 177 -6.26 -5.86 -3.72
CA ALA A 177 -6.13 -7.16 -4.37
C ALA A 177 -6.43 -7.05 -5.86
N TYR A 178 -5.48 -7.50 -6.69
CA TYR A 178 -5.57 -7.48 -8.15
C TYR A 178 -5.74 -8.88 -8.73
N GLY A 179 -6.42 -8.93 -9.88
CA GLY A 179 -6.51 -10.14 -10.71
C GLY A 179 -7.81 -10.89 -10.52
N ALA A 180 -7.92 -12.06 -11.14
CA ALA A 180 -9.14 -12.86 -11.15
C ALA A 180 -8.84 -14.32 -10.80
N PRO A 181 -9.73 -15.01 -10.04
CA PRO A 181 -10.97 -14.50 -9.43
C PRO A 181 -10.73 -13.64 -8.17
N LEU A 182 -11.68 -12.77 -7.82
CA LEU A 182 -11.63 -11.91 -6.62
C LEU A 182 -12.39 -12.48 -5.42
N ASP A 183 -13.19 -13.54 -5.60
CA ASP A 183 -14.03 -14.12 -4.55
C ASP A 183 -13.26 -14.54 -3.28
N PRO A 184 -12.07 -15.18 -3.36
CA PRO A 184 -11.34 -15.57 -2.15
C PRO A 184 -10.89 -14.37 -1.31
N PHE A 185 -10.40 -13.30 -1.96
CA PHE A 185 -10.01 -12.07 -1.27
C PHE A 185 -11.20 -11.37 -0.63
N ARG A 186 -12.35 -11.32 -1.34
CA ARG A 186 -13.62 -10.82 -0.78
C ARG A 186 -14.00 -11.57 0.49
N GLU A 187 -13.90 -12.90 0.48
CA GLU A 187 -14.30 -13.75 1.59
C GLU A 187 -13.41 -13.53 2.81
N THR A 188 -12.09 -13.36 2.63
CA THR A 188 -11.18 -12.94 3.70
C THR A 188 -11.55 -11.59 4.29
N LEU A 189 -11.80 -10.58 3.43
CA LEU A 189 -12.21 -9.25 3.91
C LEU A 189 -13.50 -9.31 4.73
N ILE A 190 -14.52 -10.04 4.26
CA ILE A 190 -15.77 -10.23 5.00
C ILE A 190 -15.53 -10.99 6.32
N GLY A 191 -14.66 -12.00 6.31
CA GLY A 191 -14.27 -12.74 7.51
C GLY A 191 -13.60 -11.88 8.57
N ALA A 192 -12.88 -10.83 8.15
CA ALA A 192 -12.25 -9.83 9.00
C ALA A 192 -13.16 -8.62 9.31
N ASP A 193 -14.49 -8.75 9.11
CA ASP A 193 -15.48 -7.67 9.30
C ASP A 193 -15.28 -6.44 8.39
N VAL A 194 -14.56 -6.57 7.29
CA VAL A 194 -14.43 -5.56 6.23
C VAL A 194 -15.50 -5.84 5.18
N TYR A 195 -16.65 -5.15 5.27
CA TYR A 195 -17.80 -5.38 4.41
C TYR A 195 -17.80 -4.52 3.13
N PRO A 196 -18.51 -4.95 2.06
CA PRO A 196 -18.60 -4.15 0.84
C PRO A 196 -19.39 -2.86 1.07
N ASP A 197 -18.82 -1.72 0.69
CA ASP A 197 -19.47 -0.42 0.66
C ASP A 197 -19.12 0.28 -0.65
N LYS A 198 -20.08 0.34 -1.59
CA LYS A 198 -19.87 0.98 -2.90
C LYS A 198 -19.71 2.49 -2.82
N SER A 199 -20.11 3.10 -1.71
CA SER A 199 -20.02 4.54 -1.47
C SER A 199 -18.79 4.95 -0.67
N ILE A 200 -17.98 3.97 -0.24
CA ILE A 200 -16.75 4.27 0.48
C ILE A 200 -15.80 5.08 -0.41
N ARG A 201 -15.21 6.09 0.21
CA ARG A 201 -14.10 6.86 -0.34
C ARG A 201 -12.88 6.63 0.53
N PHE A 202 -11.72 6.53 -0.10
CA PHE A 202 -10.47 6.29 0.61
C PHE A 202 -9.74 7.60 0.90
N ILE A 203 -8.86 7.59 1.90
CA ILE A 203 -8.08 8.76 2.30
C ILE A 203 -7.25 9.35 1.15
N THR A 204 -6.86 8.51 0.19
CA THR A 204 -6.15 8.87 -1.04
C THR A 204 -6.96 9.74 -1.99
N GLU A 205 -8.29 9.78 -1.85
CA GLU A 205 -9.19 10.60 -2.70
C GLU A 205 -9.36 12.03 -2.17
N ALA A 206 -8.62 12.42 -1.13
CA ALA A 206 -8.56 13.78 -0.59
C ALA A 206 -7.13 14.11 -0.14
N GLU A 207 -6.90 15.38 0.22
CA GLU A 207 -5.65 15.81 0.84
C GLU A 207 -5.37 14.98 2.10
N HIS A 208 -4.13 14.53 2.25
CA HIS A 208 -3.65 13.78 3.39
C HIS A 208 -2.13 13.95 3.50
N VAL A 209 -1.57 13.56 4.64
CA VAL A 209 -0.12 13.63 4.88
C VAL A 209 0.40 12.31 5.40
N HIS A 210 1.59 11.94 4.95
CA HIS A 210 2.33 10.79 5.47
C HIS A 210 3.16 11.21 6.68
N SER A 211 3.41 10.26 7.58
CA SER A 211 4.24 10.44 8.75
C SER A 211 5.24 9.30 8.85
N SER A 212 6.51 9.66 9.01
CA SER A 212 7.62 8.73 9.19
C SER A 212 8.62 9.31 10.19
N SER A 213 9.68 8.56 10.50
CA SER A 213 10.78 8.99 11.35
C SER A 213 12.06 8.22 11.02
N GLU A 214 13.22 8.76 11.41
CA GLU A 214 14.52 8.07 11.31
C GLU A 214 14.49 6.64 11.89
N ARG A 215 13.74 6.44 12.99
CA ARG A 215 13.57 5.11 13.60
C ARG A 215 12.84 4.14 12.66
N MET A 216 11.81 4.62 11.95
CA MET A 216 11.08 3.80 10.99
C MET A 216 11.95 3.49 9.78
N TYR A 217 12.75 4.47 9.32
CA TYR A 217 13.72 4.25 8.26
C TYR A 217 14.78 3.19 8.61
N ASP A 218 15.36 3.25 9.82
CA ASP A 218 16.29 2.23 10.30
C ASP A 218 15.64 0.83 10.37
N ARG A 219 14.37 0.76 10.78
CA ARG A 219 13.58 -0.49 10.79
C ARG A 219 13.29 -0.97 9.37
N PHE A 220 13.00 -0.06 8.44
CA PHE A 220 12.81 -0.37 7.02
C PHE A 220 14.07 -0.99 6.41
N LEU A 221 15.26 -0.45 6.67
CA LEU A 221 16.52 -1.04 6.19
C LEU A 221 16.76 -2.46 6.74
N GLN A 222 16.33 -2.73 7.97
CA GLN A 222 16.35 -4.08 8.53
C GLN A 222 15.36 -4.99 7.81
N LEU A 223 14.14 -4.53 7.54
CA LEU A 223 13.14 -5.27 6.76
C LEU A 223 13.67 -5.60 5.36
N GLN A 224 14.23 -4.61 4.66
CA GLN A 224 14.89 -4.77 3.37
C GLN A 224 15.94 -5.88 3.41
N THR A 225 16.84 -5.82 4.40
CA THR A 225 17.91 -6.82 4.58
C THR A 225 17.34 -8.21 4.88
N ARG A 226 16.30 -8.31 5.71
CA ARG A 226 15.66 -9.58 6.10
C ARG A 226 14.90 -10.23 4.96
N LEU A 227 14.19 -9.43 4.18
CA LEU A 227 13.57 -9.90 2.95
C LEU A 227 14.63 -10.27 1.93
N GLY A 228 15.77 -9.57 1.89
CA GLY A 228 16.78 -9.75 0.85
C GLY A 228 16.22 -9.30 -0.49
N VAL A 229 15.63 -8.10 -0.50
CA VAL A 229 15.19 -7.38 -1.70
C VAL A 229 16.31 -6.44 -2.15
N GLU A 230 16.44 -6.26 -3.45
CA GLU A 230 17.50 -5.47 -4.08
C GLU A 230 16.91 -4.46 -5.06
N ASP A 231 17.59 -3.35 -5.28
CA ASP A 231 17.23 -2.37 -6.31
C ASP A 231 17.56 -2.95 -7.69
N GLU A 232 16.54 -3.08 -8.55
CA GLU A 232 16.69 -3.54 -9.94
C GLU A 232 17.66 -2.65 -10.74
N SER A 233 17.90 -1.39 -10.33
CA SER A 233 18.82 -0.49 -11.03
C SER A 233 20.28 -0.95 -11.02
N SER A 234 20.62 -1.90 -10.13
CA SER A 234 21.98 -2.40 -9.95
C SER A 234 22.39 -3.49 -10.96
N GLU A 235 21.46 -4.15 -11.66
CA GLU A 235 21.79 -5.25 -12.59
C GLU A 235 22.38 -4.78 -13.94
N ASP A 236 22.26 -3.49 -14.30
CA ASP A 236 22.75 -2.96 -15.59
C ASP A 236 24.20 -2.39 -15.55
N THR A 237 24.91 -2.48 -14.42
CA THR A 237 26.31 -2.00 -14.30
C THR A 237 27.38 -3.11 -14.21
N ALA A 238 26.99 -4.38 -14.29
CA ALA A 238 27.92 -5.52 -14.26
C ALA A 238 28.02 -6.28 -15.59
N ALA A 239 27.76 -5.60 -16.71
CA ALA A 239 28.22 -6.03 -18.02
C ALA A 239 29.17 -4.95 -18.56
N TRP A 240 30.36 -5.41 -18.99
CA TRP A 240 31.49 -4.70 -19.62
C TRP A 240 32.61 -4.21 -18.67
#